data_AF-A0A2V7L7H9-F1
#
_entry.id   AF-A0A2V7L7H9-F1
#
_cell.length_a   1.000
_cell.length_b   1.000
_cell.length_c   1.000
_cell.angle_alpha   90.00
_cell.angle_beta   90.00
_cell.angle_gamma   90.00
#
_symmetry.space_group_name_H-M   'P 1'
#
loop_
_entity.id
_entity.type
_entity.pdbx_description
1 polymer ?
#
loop_
_entity_poly.entity_id
_entity_poly.type
_entity_poly.pdbx_seq_one_letter_code
_entity_poly.pdbx_strand_id
1 'polypeptide(L)'
;MSRRETQQLLAGLSDAKALHRYAPGKWSIKEVVGHVMDSERVFCYRALGFARADGNPLPGFDEKAWVPAGRFDARSLKDLAAELDAVRRATIALFSGLDADALARRGTANNNPITVRALAWIIAGHERHHVAILRERYLA
;
A
#
# COMPACT_ATOMS: atom_id res chain seq x y z
N MET A 1 -3.92 -0.88 14.02
CA MET A 1 -2.49 -1.24 13.83
C MET A 1 -1.72 0.07 13.71
N SER A 2 -0.68 0.27 14.50
CA SER A 2 0.11 1.51 14.47
C SER A 2 1.10 1.45 13.31
N ARG A 3 1.37 2.59 12.64
CA ARG A 3 2.48 2.79 11.67
C ARG A 3 3.79 2.13 12.10
N ARG A 4 4.00 1.97 13.40
CA ARG A 4 5.18 1.35 14.01
C ARG A 4 5.29 -0.16 13.78
N GLU A 5 4.19 -0.88 13.60
CA GLU A 5 4.24 -2.36 13.57
C GLU A 5 4.94 -2.89 12.31
N THR A 6 4.53 -2.42 11.12
CA THR A 6 5.18 -2.83 9.86
C THR A 6 6.65 -2.42 9.85
N GLN A 7 6.97 -1.21 10.32
CA GLN A 7 8.36 -0.73 10.42
C GLN A 7 9.20 -1.60 11.36
N GLN A 8 8.67 -2.00 12.52
CA GLN A 8 9.35 -2.90 13.45
C GLN A 8 9.57 -4.29 12.85
N LEU A 9 8.59 -4.82 12.13
CA LEU A 9 8.72 -6.10 11.44
C LEU A 9 9.87 -6.06 10.42
N LEU A 10 9.91 -5.02 9.59
CA LEU A 10 10.93 -4.88 8.54
C LEU A 10 12.33 -4.61 9.12
N ALA A 11 12.43 -3.82 10.19
CA ALA A 11 13.69 -3.52 10.85
C ALA A 11 14.39 -4.77 11.44
N GLY A 12 13.63 -5.83 11.74
CA GLY A 12 14.17 -7.10 12.22
C GLY A 12 14.72 -8.03 11.13
N LEU A 13 14.62 -7.67 9.85
CA LEU A 13 15.01 -8.53 8.72
C LEU A 13 16.29 -8.03 8.05
N SER A 14 17.13 -8.98 7.63
CA SER A 14 18.25 -8.69 6.73
C SER A 14 17.79 -8.58 5.28
N ASP A 15 18.56 -7.88 4.45
CA ASP A 15 18.32 -7.83 3.00
C ASP A 15 18.26 -9.21 2.35
N ALA A 16 19.11 -10.15 2.79
CA ALA A 16 19.11 -11.53 2.30
C ALA A 16 17.81 -12.25 2.68
N LYS A 17 17.34 -12.12 3.93
CA LYS A 17 16.05 -12.72 4.34
C LYS A 17 14.88 -12.07 3.61
N ALA A 18 14.98 -10.78 3.27
CA ALA A 18 13.95 -10.05 2.56
C ALA A 18 13.76 -10.50 1.09
N LEU A 19 14.73 -11.20 0.51
CA LEU A 19 14.61 -11.82 -0.82
C LEU A 19 13.88 -13.18 -0.79
N HIS A 20 13.59 -13.72 0.39
CA HIS A 20 12.93 -15.00 0.55
C HIS A 20 11.52 -15.02 -0.06
N ARG A 21 11.20 -16.14 -0.71
CA ARG A 21 9.90 -16.47 -1.31
C ARG A 21 9.43 -17.80 -0.74
N TYR A 22 8.19 -17.86 -0.25
CA TYR A 22 7.66 -19.07 0.38
C TYR A 22 7.30 -20.18 -0.61
N ALA A 23 7.15 -19.85 -1.91
CA ALA A 23 6.90 -20.82 -2.97
C ALA A 23 7.32 -20.27 -4.35
N PRO A 24 7.55 -21.14 -5.35
CA PRO A 24 7.80 -20.71 -6.73
C PRO A 24 6.70 -19.79 -7.27
N GLY A 25 7.10 -18.73 -7.98
CA GLY A 25 6.18 -17.74 -8.54
C GLY A 25 5.54 -16.79 -7.53
N LYS A 26 5.94 -16.84 -6.25
CA LYS A 26 5.50 -15.87 -5.23
C LYS A 26 6.49 -14.73 -5.08
N TRP A 27 5.98 -13.61 -4.62
CA TRP A 27 6.77 -12.40 -4.38
C TRP A 27 7.72 -12.57 -3.20
N SER A 28 8.87 -11.90 -3.25
CA SER A 28 9.74 -11.72 -2.10
C SER A 28 9.07 -10.85 -1.03
N ILE A 29 9.67 -10.77 0.16
CA ILE A 29 9.23 -9.80 1.17
C ILE A 29 9.39 -8.37 0.62
N LYS A 30 10.49 -8.07 -0.08
CA LYS A 30 10.70 -6.75 -0.70
C LYS A 30 9.63 -6.39 -1.73
N GLU A 31 9.24 -7.35 -2.56
CA GLU A 31 8.18 -7.20 -3.55
C GLU A 31 6.81 -7.03 -2.90
N VAL A 32 6.52 -7.73 -1.80
CA VAL A 32 5.29 -7.51 -1.01
C VAL A 32 5.27 -6.09 -0.42
N VAL A 33 6.39 -5.61 0.12
CA VAL A 33 6.51 -4.23 0.63
C VAL A 33 6.31 -3.21 -0.50
N GLY A 34 6.95 -3.44 -1.66
CA GLY A 34 6.77 -2.65 -2.88
C GLY A 34 5.30 -2.57 -3.31
N HIS A 35 4.62 -3.70 -3.39
CA HIS A 35 3.21 -3.80 -3.72
C HIS A 35 2.31 -2.98 -2.76
N VAL A 36 2.58 -3.05 -1.45
CA VAL A 36 1.83 -2.27 -0.45
C VAL A 36 2.03 -0.76 -0.68
N MET A 37 3.27 -0.32 -0.93
CA MET A 37 3.57 1.09 -1.21
C MET A 37 2.85 1.60 -2.46
N ASP A 38 2.96 0.88 -3.57
CA ASP A 38 2.34 1.28 -4.84
C ASP A 38 0.81 1.30 -4.74
N SER A 39 0.22 0.30 -4.10
CA SER A 39 -1.22 0.24 -3.87
C SER A 39 -1.70 1.43 -3.04
N GLU A 40 -0.99 1.77 -1.96
CA GLU A 40 -1.33 2.92 -1.13
C GLU A 40 -1.27 4.24 -1.92
N ARG A 41 -0.26 4.42 -2.79
CA ARG A 41 -0.17 5.59 -3.68
C ARG A 41 -1.36 5.66 -4.64
N VAL A 42 -1.74 4.55 -5.26
CA VAL A 42 -2.92 4.49 -6.15
C VAL A 42 -4.20 4.82 -5.40
N PHE A 43 -4.38 4.26 -4.20
CA PHE A 43 -5.55 4.54 -3.37
C PHE A 43 -5.59 6.00 -2.91
N CYS A 44 -4.44 6.60 -2.59
CA CYS A 44 -4.34 8.02 -2.26
C CYS A 44 -4.64 8.93 -3.45
N TYR A 45 -4.18 8.59 -4.66
CA TYR A 45 -4.54 9.35 -5.85
C TYR A 45 -6.05 9.34 -6.10
N ARG A 46 -6.68 8.17 -5.96
CA ARG A 46 -8.16 8.06 -6.03
C ARG A 46 -8.84 8.90 -4.95
N ALA A 47 -8.36 8.82 -3.72
CA ALA A 47 -8.90 9.58 -2.61
C ALA A 47 -8.78 11.09 -2.87
N LEU A 48 -7.62 11.55 -3.37
CA LEU A 48 -7.39 12.94 -3.73
C LEU A 48 -8.36 13.41 -4.82
N GLY A 49 -8.46 12.69 -5.94
CA GLY A 49 -9.37 13.05 -7.04
C GLY A 49 -10.83 13.16 -6.58
N PHE A 50 -11.33 12.12 -5.91
CA PHE A 50 -12.72 12.10 -5.44
C PHE A 50 -12.98 13.14 -4.34
N ALA A 51 -12.01 13.39 -3.47
CA ALA A 51 -12.09 14.45 -2.46
C ALA A 51 -12.09 15.85 -3.08
N ARG A 52 -11.67 16.02 -4.35
CA ARG A 52 -11.76 17.28 -5.11
C ARG A 52 -12.96 17.34 -6.05
N ALA A 53 -13.92 16.42 -5.86
CA ALA A 53 -15.11 16.30 -6.70
C ALA A 53 -14.80 16.04 -8.18
N ASP A 54 -13.64 15.43 -8.47
CA ASP A 54 -13.37 14.91 -9.81
C ASP A 54 -14.27 13.70 -10.07
N GLY A 55 -15.15 13.83 -11.08
CA GLY A 55 -16.11 12.82 -11.49
C GLY A 55 -15.54 11.77 -12.45
N ASN A 56 -14.28 11.91 -12.88
CA ASN A 56 -13.68 10.96 -13.80
C ASN A 56 -13.52 9.57 -13.16
N PRO A 57 -13.95 8.49 -13.85
CA PRO A 57 -13.71 7.15 -13.37
C PRO A 57 -12.20 6.85 -13.40
N LEU A 58 -11.69 6.28 -12.32
CA LEU A 58 -10.28 5.91 -12.20
C LEU A 58 -10.09 4.40 -12.42
N PRO A 59 -9.16 3.99 -13.29
CA PRO A 59 -9.01 2.59 -13.67
C PRO A 59 -8.45 1.73 -12.55
N GLY A 60 -8.60 0.41 -12.69
CA GLY A 60 -7.81 -0.58 -11.96
C GLY A 60 -6.33 -0.53 -12.36
N PHE A 61 -5.51 -1.34 -11.69
CA PHE A 61 -4.11 -1.56 -12.07
C PHE A 61 -3.78 -3.05 -11.94
N ASP A 62 -2.82 -3.53 -12.74
CA ASP A 62 -2.36 -4.92 -12.71
C ASP A 62 -1.14 -5.04 -11.78
N GLU A 63 -1.41 -5.40 -10.52
CA GLU A 63 -0.36 -5.63 -9.52
C GLU A 63 0.68 -6.68 -9.94
N LYS A 64 0.28 -7.68 -10.74
CA LYS A 64 1.19 -8.75 -11.17
C LYS A 64 2.15 -8.26 -12.24
N ALA A 65 1.72 -7.34 -13.09
CA ALA A 65 2.59 -6.66 -14.06
C ALA A 65 3.47 -5.60 -13.38
N TRP A 66 2.95 -4.90 -12.37
CA TRP A 66 3.66 -3.79 -11.72
C TRP A 66 4.79 -4.26 -10.81
N VAL A 67 4.60 -5.33 -10.04
CA VAL A 67 5.63 -5.80 -9.09
C VAL A 67 6.98 -6.12 -9.76
N PRO A 68 7.05 -6.87 -10.89
CA PRO A 68 8.29 -7.08 -11.62
C PRO A 68 8.88 -5.78 -12.17
N ALA A 69 8.03 -4.86 -12.68
CA ALA A 69 8.47 -3.57 -13.21
C ALA A 69 9.07 -2.66 -12.13
N GLY A 70 8.59 -2.76 -10.89
CA GLY A 70 9.10 -2.00 -9.74
C GLY A 70 10.50 -2.42 -9.27
N ARG A 71 10.98 -3.61 -9.70
CA ARG A 71 12.35 -4.12 -9.42
C ARG A 71 12.76 -4.03 -7.94
N PHE A 72 11.81 -4.25 -7.03
CA PHE A 72 11.99 -4.02 -5.59
C PHE A 72 13.12 -4.85 -4.97
N ASP A 73 13.39 -6.04 -5.49
CA ASP A 73 14.50 -6.90 -5.03
C ASP A 73 15.88 -6.25 -5.15
N ALA A 74 16.06 -5.33 -6.12
CA ALA A 74 17.32 -4.63 -6.33
C ALA A 74 17.55 -3.49 -5.33
N ARG A 75 16.54 -3.10 -4.54
CA ARG A 75 16.62 -2.03 -3.55
C ARG A 75 16.95 -2.60 -2.17
N SER A 76 17.58 -1.83 -1.30
CA SER A 76 17.76 -2.25 0.09
C SER A 76 16.42 -2.30 0.83
N LEU A 77 16.25 -3.23 1.75
CA LEU A 77 15.03 -3.29 2.58
C LEU A 77 14.86 -2.01 3.39
N LYS A 78 15.97 -1.41 3.85
CA LYS A 78 15.97 -0.14 4.57
C LYS A 78 15.35 0.98 3.75
N ASP A 79 15.71 1.10 2.46
CA ASP A 79 15.17 2.14 1.59
C ASP A 79 13.68 1.91 1.28
N LEU A 80 13.28 0.66 1.09
CA LEU A 80 11.87 0.30 0.90
C LEU A 80 11.04 0.63 2.16
N ALA A 81 11.55 0.31 3.35
CA ALA A 81 10.89 0.62 4.61
C ALA A 81 10.77 2.14 4.82
N ALA A 82 11.82 2.91 4.52
CA ALA A 82 11.82 4.37 4.61
C ALA A 82 10.84 5.01 3.62
N GLU A 83 10.74 4.47 2.40
CA GLU A 83 9.76 4.94 1.43
C GLU A 83 8.33 4.65 1.88
N LEU A 84 8.04 3.42 2.35
CA LEU A 84 6.72 3.07 2.87
C LEU A 84 6.31 4.01 4.00
N ASP A 85 7.27 4.34 4.87
CA ASP A 85 7.07 5.28 5.96
C ASP A 85 6.74 6.70 5.47
N ALA A 86 7.40 7.16 4.40
CA ALA A 86 7.13 8.45 3.78
C ALA A 86 5.75 8.48 3.09
N VAL A 87 5.40 7.42 2.35
CA VAL A 87 4.07 7.24 1.75
C VAL A 87 3.01 7.31 2.85
N ARG A 88 3.19 6.55 3.94
CA ARG A 88 2.23 6.53 5.03
C ARG A 88 2.02 7.89 5.70
N ARG A 89 3.09 8.67 5.88
CA ARG A 89 2.96 10.05 6.38
C ARG A 89 2.16 10.93 5.44
N ALA A 90 2.42 10.86 4.14
CA ALA A 90 1.68 11.62 3.14
C ALA A 90 0.20 11.22 3.10
N THR A 91 -0.10 9.93 3.18
CA THR A 91 -1.46 9.38 3.30
C THR A 91 -2.20 9.95 4.51
N ILE A 92 -1.58 9.88 5.70
CA ILE A 92 -2.19 10.40 6.93
C ILE A 92 -2.44 11.91 6.81
N ALA A 93 -1.47 12.66 6.29
CA ALA A 93 -1.61 14.11 6.08
C ALA A 93 -2.74 14.45 5.11
N LEU A 94 -2.88 13.70 4.00
CA LEU A 94 -3.98 13.86 3.06
C LEU A 94 -5.33 13.71 3.78
N PHE A 95 -5.58 12.58 4.44
CA PHE A 95 -6.88 12.33 5.07
C PHE A 95 -7.18 13.24 6.27
N SER A 96 -6.14 13.64 7.01
CA SER A 96 -6.28 14.56 8.15
C SER A 96 -6.66 15.98 7.72
N GLY A 97 -6.35 16.36 6.48
CA GLY A 97 -6.74 17.65 5.89
C GLY A 97 -8.11 17.66 5.20
N LEU A 98 -8.86 16.56 5.21
CA LEU A 98 -10.17 16.47 4.58
C LEU A 98 -11.30 16.72 5.60
N ASP A 99 -12.27 17.53 5.21
CA ASP A 99 -13.50 17.72 5.97
C ASP A 99 -14.50 16.56 5.79
N ALA A 100 -15.61 16.61 6.54
CA ALA A 100 -16.62 15.56 6.52
C ALA A 100 -17.26 15.36 5.12
N ASP A 101 -17.46 16.44 4.37
CA ASP A 101 -18.05 16.42 3.03
C ASP A 101 -17.10 15.75 2.04
N ALA A 102 -15.83 16.13 2.03
CA ALA A 102 -14.79 15.52 1.21
C ALA A 102 -14.63 14.03 1.53
N LEU A 103 -14.69 13.63 2.80
CA LEU A 103 -14.66 12.22 3.20
C LEU A 103 -15.92 11.44 2.74
N ALA A 104 -17.06 12.11 2.62
CA ALA A 104 -18.33 11.52 2.18
C ALA A 104 -18.48 11.44 0.66
N ARG A 105 -17.69 12.22 -0.12
CA ARG A 105 -17.71 12.19 -1.59
C ARG A 105 -17.46 10.79 -2.13
N ARG A 106 -18.10 10.52 -3.27
CA ARG A 106 -18.03 9.26 -4.01
C ARG A 106 -17.35 9.48 -5.36
N GLY A 107 -16.65 8.45 -5.81
CA GLY A 107 -16.18 8.33 -7.19
C GLY A 107 -16.28 6.88 -7.66
N THR A 108 -15.86 6.62 -8.89
CA THR A 108 -15.85 5.27 -9.47
C THR A 108 -14.40 4.82 -9.63
N ALA A 109 -14.02 3.77 -8.90
CA ALA A 109 -12.70 3.16 -8.99
C ALA A 109 -12.83 1.71 -9.46
N ASN A 110 -12.13 1.36 -10.54
CA ASN A 110 -12.19 0.03 -11.14
C ASN A 110 -13.64 -0.44 -11.35
N ASN A 111 -14.45 0.42 -11.99
CA ASN A 111 -15.87 0.20 -12.27
C ASN A 111 -16.79 0.04 -11.03
N ASN A 112 -16.30 0.33 -9.82
CA ASN A 112 -17.07 0.21 -8.59
C ASN A 112 -17.22 1.57 -7.89
N PRO A 113 -18.42 1.92 -7.39
CA PRO A 113 -18.61 3.13 -6.59
C PRO A 113 -17.90 2.98 -5.25
N ILE A 114 -17.17 4.03 -4.84
CA ILE A 114 -16.42 4.05 -3.58
C ILE A 114 -16.40 5.44 -2.98
N THR A 115 -16.41 5.53 -1.64
CA THR A 115 -16.23 6.80 -0.93
C THR A 115 -14.76 7.08 -0.62
N VAL A 116 -14.41 8.35 -0.46
CA VAL A 116 -13.08 8.75 0.03
C VAL A 116 -12.77 8.10 1.38
N ARG A 117 -13.75 8.09 2.30
CA ARG A 117 -13.62 7.41 3.60
C ARG A 117 -13.36 5.91 3.47
N ALA A 118 -14.00 5.23 2.51
CA ALA A 118 -13.77 3.80 2.29
C ALA A 118 -12.34 3.52 1.82
N LEU A 119 -11.75 4.38 0.98
CA LEU A 119 -10.35 4.25 0.56
C LEU A 119 -9.38 4.30 1.75
N ALA A 120 -9.61 5.16 2.74
CA ALA A 120 -8.80 5.19 3.97
C ALA A 120 -8.81 3.84 4.71
N TRP A 121 -9.99 3.23 4.84
CA TRP A 121 -10.14 1.92 5.48
C TRP A 121 -9.52 0.79 4.65
N ILE A 122 -9.64 0.84 3.33
CA ILE A 122 -9.02 -0.13 2.42
C ILE A 122 -7.50 -0.08 2.54
N ILE A 123 -6.89 1.10 2.56
CA ILE A 123 -5.43 1.25 2.75
C ILE A 123 -5.00 0.56 4.06
N ALA A 124 -5.68 0.84 5.17
CA ALA A 124 -5.36 0.25 6.46
C ALA A 124 -5.59 -1.27 6.50
N GLY A 125 -6.67 -1.76 5.88
CA GLY A 125 -6.99 -3.18 5.81
C GLY A 125 -6.02 -3.96 4.91
N HIS A 126 -5.61 -3.36 3.79
CA HIS A 126 -4.69 -3.94 2.81
C HIS A 126 -3.30 -4.15 3.40
N GLU A 127 -2.74 -3.16 4.09
CA GLU A 127 -1.47 -3.35 4.81
C GLU A 127 -1.57 -4.48 5.83
N ARG A 128 -2.63 -4.50 6.66
CA ARG A 128 -2.83 -5.52 7.69
C ARG A 128 -2.88 -6.92 7.08
N HIS A 129 -3.57 -7.07 5.95
CA HIS A 129 -3.64 -8.33 5.22
C HIS A 129 -2.25 -8.81 4.79
N HIS A 130 -1.44 -7.93 4.20
CA HIS A 130 -0.09 -8.31 3.77
C HIS A 130 0.88 -8.55 4.92
N VAL A 131 0.79 -7.79 6.02
CA VAL A 131 1.58 -8.05 7.24
C VAL A 131 1.24 -9.43 7.82
N ALA A 132 -0.04 -9.81 7.84
CA ALA A 132 -0.44 -11.16 8.28
C ALA A 132 0.18 -12.23 7.38
N ILE A 133 0.12 -12.07 6.04
CA ILE A 133 0.76 -12.99 5.10
C ILE A 133 2.27 -13.10 5.34
N LEU A 134 2.97 -11.99 5.57
CA LEU A 134 4.41 -12.00 5.87
C LEU A 134 4.70 -12.81 7.13
N ARG A 135 3.94 -12.59 8.20
CA ARG A 135 4.10 -13.35 9.45
C ARG A 135 3.82 -14.84 9.26
N GLU A 136 2.71 -15.18 8.62
CA GLU A 136 2.22 -16.56 8.51
C GLU A 136 3.00 -17.42 7.52
N ARG A 137 3.53 -16.83 6.44
CA ARG A 137 4.09 -17.60 5.32
C ARG A 137 5.58 -17.39 5.08
N TYR A 138 6.15 -16.27 5.53
CA TYR A 138 7.55 -15.92 5.25
C TYR A 138 8.44 -15.97 6.49
N LEU A 139 7.86 -15.71 7.66
CA LEU A 139 8.55 -15.52 8.93
C LEU A 139 8.14 -16.52 10.02
N ALA A 140 7.27 -17.47 9.68
CA ALA A 140 6.92 -18.60 10.53
C ALA A 140 8.12 -19.53 10.75
#